data_AF-A0A2R6C0D7-F1
#
_entry.id   AF-A0A2R6C0D7-F1
#
_cell.length_a   1.000
_cell.length_b   1.000
_cell.length_c   1.000
_cell.angle_alpha   90.00
_cell.angle_beta   90.00
_cell.angle_gamma   90.00
#
_symmetry.space_group_name_H-M   'P 1'
#
loop_
_entity.id
_entity.type
_entity.pdbx_description
1 polymer ?
#
loop_
_entity_poly.entity_id
_entity_poly.type
_entity_poly.pdbx_seq_one_letter_code
_entity_poly.pdbx_strand_id
1 'polypeptide(L)'
;MEKGEDAQDAAKRELEEETGYTPKELFYLQWYYPTSRSNQRAYVFVARVDKKGKTKREQSELQRVKIVSKDYLKRKILSGEVKHGATLVAFALALSRGFF
;
A
#
# COMPACT_ATOMS: atom_id res chain seq x y z
N MET A 1 7.91 8.85 -5.40
CA MET A 1 9.35 8.78 -5.09
C MET A 1 9.92 10.12 -5.45
N GLU A 2 10.41 10.81 -4.44
CA GLU A 2 11.17 12.03 -4.66
C GLU A 2 12.47 11.72 -5.41
N LYS A 3 13.09 12.74 -6.02
CA LYS A 3 14.29 12.53 -6.83
C LYS A 3 15.43 12.01 -5.94
N GLY A 4 15.83 10.77 -6.18
CA GLY A 4 16.89 10.10 -5.42
C GLY A 4 16.39 9.32 -4.20
N GLU A 5 15.09 9.33 -3.91
CA GLU A 5 14.47 8.52 -2.87
C GLU A 5 14.33 7.07 -3.37
N ASP A 6 14.75 6.10 -2.55
CA ASP A 6 14.53 4.69 -2.86
C ASP A 6 13.09 4.25 -2.55
N ALA A 7 12.70 3.10 -3.11
CA ALA A 7 11.33 2.62 -3.00
C ALA A 7 10.90 2.29 -1.57
N GLN A 8 11.85 1.88 -0.72
CA GLN A 8 11.58 1.50 0.66
C GLN A 8 11.34 2.74 1.52
N ASP A 9 12.18 3.76 1.36
CA ASP A 9 12.05 5.01 2.11
C ASP A 9 10.78 5.78 1.69
N ALA A 10 10.47 5.80 0.39
CA ALA A 10 9.19 6.30 -0.10
C ALA A 10 8.02 5.55 0.54
N ALA A 11 8.03 4.21 0.57
CA ALA A 11 6.94 3.43 1.17
C ALA A 11 6.75 3.70 2.67
N LYS A 12 7.82 3.99 3.42
CA LYS A 12 7.72 4.38 4.84
C LYS A 12 7.10 5.77 4.99
N ARG A 13 7.62 6.76 4.26
CA ARG A 13 7.16 8.16 4.33
C ARG A 13 5.70 8.28 3.93
N GLU A 14 5.32 7.74 2.77
CA GLU A 14 3.94 7.78 2.26
C GLU A 14 2.96 7.11 3.22
N LEU A 15 3.33 5.96 3.82
CA LEU A 15 2.49 5.29 4.82
C LEU A 15 2.23 6.20 6.03
N GLU A 16 3.25 6.88 6.55
CA GLU A 16 3.10 7.80 7.67
C GLU A 16 2.27 9.04 7.31
N GLU A 17 2.55 9.65 6.17
CA GLU A 17 1.86 10.86 5.70
C GLU A 17 0.37 10.58 5.41
N GLU A 18 0.10 9.56 4.61
CA GLU A 18 -1.23 9.21 4.16
C GLU A 18 -2.08 8.55 5.24
N THR A 19 -1.49 7.85 6.22
CA THR A 19 -2.26 7.04 7.18
C THR A 19 -2.05 7.38 8.64
N GLY A 20 -0.93 8.02 8.97
CA GLY A 20 -0.47 8.27 10.32
C GLY A 20 0.15 7.04 11.00
N TYR A 21 0.29 5.91 10.33
CA TYR A 21 0.90 4.70 10.90
C TYR A 21 2.41 4.67 10.64
N THR A 22 3.19 4.49 11.71
CA THR A 22 4.62 4.26 11.61
C THR A 22 4.92 2.77 11.39
N PRO A 23 5.72 2.40 10.37
CA PRO A 23 6.11 1.01 10.16
C PRO A 23 7.18 0.57 11.18
N LYS A 24 6.97 -0.58 11.83
CA LYS A 24 7.98 -1.28 12.63
C LYS A 24 8.87 -2.16 11.77
N GLU A 25 8.24 -2.89 10.86
CA GLU A 25 8.90 -3.76 9.91
C GLU A 25 8.30 -3.50 8.54
N LEU A 26 9.13 -3.49 7.51
CA LEU A 26 8.72 -3.29 6.13
C LEU A 26 9.34 -4.39 5.27
N PHE A 27 8.48 -5.18 4.64
CA PHE A 27 8.87 -6.33 3.83
C PHE A 27 8.60 -6.02 2.37
N TYR A 28 9.65 -6.00 1.55
CA TYR A 28 9.50 -5.94 0.11
C TYR A 28 8.86 -7.23 -0.42
N LEU A 29 7.79 -7.08 -1.20
CA LEU A 29 7.12 -8.23 -1.84
C LEU A 29 7.57 -8.38 -3.29
N GLN A 30 7.27 -7.39 -4.13
CA GLN A 30 7.59 -7.42 -5.56
C GLN A 30 7.37 -6.02 -6.17
N TRP A 31 7.83 -5.80 -7.40
CA TRP A 31 7.44 -4.68 -8.24
C TRP A 31 6.66 -5.17 -9.47
N TYR A 32 5.78 -4.33 -10.00
CA TYR A 32 5.01 -4.62 -11.21
C TYR A 32 4.82 -3.36 -12.06
N TYR A 33 4.42 -3.54 -13.32
CA TYR A 33 4.02 -2.43 -14.19
C TYR A 33 2.53 -2.11 -13.98
N PRO A 34 2.17 -0.93 -13.44
CA PRO A 34 0.77 -0.56 -13.20
C PRO A 34 -0.01 -0.27 -14.47
N THR A 35 0.68 -0.06 -15.59
CA THR A 35 0.12 0.15 -16.92
C THR A 35 1.02 -0.51 -17.97
N SER A 36 0.44 -1.05 -19.04
CA SER A 36 1.20 -1.60 -20.17
C SER A 36 1.81 -0.53 -21.09
N ARG A 37 1.48 0.75 -20.85
CA ARG A 37 1.89 1.88 -21.70
C ARG A 37 3.12 2.64 -21.17
N SER A 38 3.71 2.18 -20.07
CA SER A 38 4.87 2.81 -19.46
C SER A 38 5.80 1.75 -18.86
N ASN A 39 7.08 2.08 -18.79
CA ASN A 39 8.08 1.32 -18.04
C ASN A 39 8.11 1.71 -16.54
N GLN A 40 7.20 2.55 -16.08
CA GLN A 40 7.06 2.90 -14.67
C GLN A 40 6.80 1.64 -13.84
N ARG A 41 7.58 1.46 -12.77
CA ARG A 41 7.39 0.36 -11.82
C ARG A 41 6.68 0.85 -10.57
N ALA A 42 5.73 0.07 -10.08
CA ALA A 42 5.15 0.21 -8.75
C ALA A 42 5.75 -0.88 -7.85
N TYR A 43 6.32 -0.48 -6.72
CA TYR A 43 6.94 -1.38 -5.75
C TYR A 43 5.96 -1.65 -4.61
N VAL A 44 5.81 -2.90 -4.24
CA VAL A 44 4.83 -3.37 -3.26
C VAL A 44 5.57 -3.84 -2.01
N PHE A 45 5.17 -3.28 -0.88
CA PHE A 45 5.65 -3.64 0.44
C PHE A 45 4.48 -4.02 1.35
N VAL A 46 4.75 -4.84 2.36
CA VAL A 46 3.86 -5.05 3.50
C VAL A 46 4.55 -4.52 4.74
N ALA A 47 3.83 -3.69 5.49
CA ALA A 47 4.30 -3.16 6.76
C ALA A 47 3.61 -3.84 7.93
N ARG A 48 4.37 -4.18 8.97
CA ARG A 48 3.81 -4.30 10.32
C ARG A 48 3.91 -2.92 10.95
N VAL A 49 2.77 -2.40 11.37
CA VAL A 49 2.66 -1.00 11.80
C VAL A 49 2.43 -0.89 13.30
N ASP A 50 2.79 0.27 13.83
CA ASP A 50 2.66 0.62 15.23
C ASP A 50 1.40 1.46 15.52
N LYS A 51 1.38 2.19 16.64
CA LYS A 51 0.28 3.09 16.98
C LYS A 51 0.08 4.16 15.89
N LYS A 52 -1.18 4.52 15.67
CA LYS A 52 -1.58 5.58 14.77
C LYS A 52 -1.28 6.96 15.36
N GLY A 53 -0.44 7.73 14.68
CA GLY A 53 -0.23 9.16 14.89
C GLY A 53 -1.19 10.04 14.09
N LYS A 54 -0.79 11.29 13.84
CA LYS A 54 -1.53 12.23 12.98
C LYS A 54 -1.10 12.04 11.52
N THR A 55 -2.07 12.08 10.60
CA THR A 55 -1.80 12.08 9.16
C THR A 55 -1.24 13.43 8.73
N LYS A 56 -0.33 13.43 7.76
CA LYS A 56 0.32 14.63 7.19
C LYS A 56 0.12 14.67 5.67
N ARG A 57 -1.12 14.46 5.23
CA ARG A 57 -1.49 14.44 3.81
C ARG A 57 -1.24 15.76 3.13
N GLU A 58 -0.86 15.69 1.86
CA GLU A 58 -0.85 16.84 0.97
C GLU A 58 -2.28 17.34 0.71
N GLN A 59 -2.44 18.62 0.39
CA GLN A 59 -3.78 19.22 0.20
C GLN A 59 -4.60 18.55 -0.93
N SER A 60 -3.91 17.97 -1.92
CA SER A 60 -4.52 17.25 -3.04
C SER A 60 -5.02 15.85 -2.67
N GLU A 61 -4.66 15.32 -1.50
CA GLU A 61 -4.96 13.96 -1.08
C GLU A 61 -6.25 13.88 -0.27
N LEU A 62 -7.34 13.49 -0.94
CA LEU A 62 -8.69 13.48 -0.36
C LEU A 62 -9.08 12.16 0.32
N GLN A 63 -8.15 11.22 0.40
CA GLN A 63 -8.37 9.84 0.86
C GLN A 63 -8.50 9.71 2.38
N ARG A 64 -9.25 8.69 2.84
CA ARG A 64 -9.51 8.41 4.26
C ARG A 64 -9.05 6.99 4.62
N VAL A 65 -8.49 6.84 5.82
CA VAL A 65 -8.05 5.53 6.33
C VAL A 65 -9.23 4.74 6.89
N LYS A 66 -9.37 3.50 6.46
CA LYS A 66 -10.28 2.51 7.04
C LYS A 66 -9.53 1.22 7.35
N ILE A 67 -9.57 0.79 8.61
CA ILE A 67 -9.06 -0.52 9.01
C ILE A 67 -10.12 -1.57 8.75
N VAL A 68 -9.75 -2.64 8.06
CA VAL A 68 -10.64 -3.73 7.66
C VAL A 68 -9.94 -5.06 7.86
N SER A 69 -10.71 -6.14 8.05
CA SER A 69 -10.14 -7.48 8.08
C SER A 69 -9.76 -7.96 6.68
N LYS A 70 -8.84 -8.94 6.61
CA LYS A 70 -8.51 -9.68 5.38
C LYS A 70 -9.78 -10.16 4.68
N ASP A 71 -10.69 -10.79 5.41
CA ASP A 71 -11.89 -11.39 4.82
C ASP A 71 -12.86 -10.33 4.28
N TYR A 72 -12.95 -9.17 4.94
CA TYR A 72 -13.73 -8.05 4.41
C TYR A 72 -13.14 -7.59 3.07
N LEU A 73 -11.83 -7.35 2.99
CA LEU A 73 -11.18 -6.91 1.76
C LEU A 73 -11.33 -7.97 0.65
N LYS A 74 -11.15 -9.26 0.99
CA LYS A 74 -11.37 -10.38 0.07
C LYS A 74 -12.79 -10.35 -0.51
N ARG A 75 -13.82 -10.20 0.33
CA ARG A 75 -15.22 -10.12 -0.15
C ARG A 75 -15.43 -8.93 -1.07
N LYS A 76 -14.87 -7.76 -0.76
CA LYS A 76 -15.01 -6.55 -1.59
C LYS A 76 -14.27 -6.64 -2.92
N ILE A 77 -13.17 -7.38 -2.97
CA ILE A 77 -12.48 -7.70 -4.23
C ILE A 77 -13.34 -8.65 -5.06
N LEU A 78 -13.85 -9.74 -4.46
CA LEU A 78 -14.65 -10.74 -5.17
C LEU A 78 -16.01 -10.21 -5.64
N SER A 79 -16.62 -9.26 -4.91
CA SER A 79 -17.85 -8.58 -5.35
C SER A 79 -17.61 -7.53 -6.45
N GLY A 80 -16.36 -7.24 -6.80
CA GLY A 80 -16.00 -6.19 -7.75
C GLY A 80 -16.15 -4.77 -7.22
N GLU A 81 -16.35 -4.56 -5.91
CA GLU A 81 -16.38 -3.23 -5.30
C GLU A 81 -14.98 -2.60 -5.22
N VAL A 82 -13.94 -3.42 -5.01
CA VAL A 82 -12.53 -3.00 -5.11
C VAL A 82 -11.98 -3.44 -6.46
N LYS A 83 -11.65 -2.46 -7.31
CA LYS A 83 -11.12 -2.68 -8.67
C LYS A 83 -9.72 -2.08 -8.90
N HIS A 84 -9.17 -1.40 -7.89
CA HIS A 84 -7.91 -0.67 -8.02
C HIS A 84 -6.73 -1.65 -8.15
N GLY A 85 -5.99 -1.55 -9.26
CA GLY A 85 -4.95 -2.52 -9.61
C GLY A 85 -3.88 -2.73 -8.53
N ALA A 86 -3.36 -1.65 -7.94
CA ALA A 86 -2.35 -1.77 -6.88
C ALA A 86 -2.88 -2.51 -5.65
N THR A 87 -4.14 -2.27 -5.28
CA THR A 87 -4.77 -2.96 -4.15
C THR A 87 -4.92 -4.45 -4.43
N LEU A 88 -5.33 -4.82 -5.66
CA LEU A 88 -5.49 -6.22 -6.06
C LEU A 88 -4.15 -6.96 -6.05
N VAL A 89 -3.11 -6.36 -6.65
CA VAL A 89 -1.76 -6.93 -6.70
C VAL A 89 -1.16 -7.07 -5.30
N ALA A 90 -1.24 -6.02 -4.48
CA ALA A 90 -0.71 -6.05 -3.12
C ALA A 90 -1.38 -7.13 -2.27
N PHE A 91 -2.72 -7.23 -2.34
CA PHE A 91 -3.46 -8.25 -1.60
C PHE A 91 -3.10 -9.67 -2.05
N ALA A 92 -3.01 -9.92 -3.36
CA ALA A 92 -2.63 -11.22 -3.90
C ALA A 92 -1.21 -11.64 -3.48
N LEU A 93 -0.23 -10.73 -3.61
CA LEU A 93 1.16 -11.01 -3.23
C LEU A 93 1.31 -11.27 -1.73
N ALA A 94 0.60 -10.50 -0.90
CA ALA A 94 0.64 -10.66 0.56
C ALA A 94 0.01 -11.98 1.02
N LEU A 95 -1.12 -12.38 0.41
CA LEU A 95 -1.74 -13.69 0.66
C LEU A 95 -0.81 -14.85 0.26
N SER A 96 -0.26 -14.81 -0.96
CA SER A 96 0.62 -15.87 -1.47
C SER A 96 1.92 -16.03 -0.67
N ARG A 97 2.27 -15.02 0.13
CA ARG A 97 3.46 -15.03 1.01
C ARG A 97 3.14 -15.23 2.49
N GLY A 98 1.87 -15.47 2.85
CA GLY A 98 1.49 -15.80 4.22
C GLY A 98 1.55 -14.63 5.21
N PHE A 99 1.38 -13.38 4.76
CA PHE A 99 1.34 -12.21 5.64
C PHE A 99 0.02 -12.05 6.43
N PHE A 100 -0.94 -12.96 6.25
CA PHE A 100 -2.25 -12.94 6.91
C PHE A 100 -2.72 -14.31 7.38
#